data_AF-A0A526TBV4-F1
#
_entry.id   AF-A0A526TBV4-F1
#
_cell.length_a   1.000
_cell.length_b   1.000
_cell.length_c   1.000
_cell.angle_alpha   90.00
_cell.angle_beta   90.00
_cell.angle_gamma   90.00
#
_symmetry.space_group_name_H-M   'P 1'
#
loop_
_entity.id
_entity.type
_entity.pdbx_description
1 polymer ?
#
loop_
_entity_poly.entity_id
_entity_poly.type
_entity_poly.pdbx_seq_one_letter_code
_entity_poly.pdbx_strand_id
1 'polypeptide(L)'
;NSGFQIGSSALQAYVNAMEQSGVMKTLAEPTLTAVSGEKATFKVGGEYNMVSGVSANVSQDNQTGLKTYTIEKIEYGIGLEFQPVVLSPGRISLKVRT
;
A
#
# COMPACT_ATOMS: atom_id res chain seq x y z
N ASN A 1 9.90 -21.67 37.35
CA ASN A 1 9.05 -20.84 36.45
C ASN A 1 9.32 -21.21 35.01
N SER A 2 8.67 -22.25 34.49
CA SER A 2 8.84 -22.72 33.10
C SER A 2 7.51 -23.17 32.47
N GLY A 3 6.37 -22.67 32.98
CA GLY A 3 5.03 -23.15 32.63
C GLY A 3 4.23 -22.30 31.64
N PHE A 4 4.77 -21.18 31.14
CA PHE A 4 3.99 -20.22 30.31
C PHE A 4 4.54 -19.98 28.89
N GLN A 5 5.69 -20.57 28.50
CA GLN A 5 6.29 -20.33 27.17
C GLN A 5 5.85 -21.29 26.06
N ILE A 6 5.29 -22.46 26.38
CA ILE A 6 4.97 -23.49 25.38
C ILE A 6 3.66 -23.17 24.65
N GLY A 7 2.67 -22.61 25.35
CA GLY A 7 1.37 -22.24 24.76
C GLY A 7 1.45 -21.06 23.78
N SER A 8 2.34 -20.08 24.02
CA SER A 8 2.53 -18.93 23.14
C SER A 8 3.33 -19.27 21.88
N SER A 9 4.34 -20.13 21.99
CA SER A 9 5.14 -20.59 20.84
C SER A 9 4.31 -21.46 19.88
N ALA A 10 3.45 -22.34 20.40
CA ALA A 10 2.54 -23.13 19.59
C ALA A 10 1.52 -22.24 18.86
N LEU A 11 0.91 -21.27 19.55
CA LEU A 11 -0.01 -20.31 18.94
C LEU A 11 0.65 -19.51 17.81
N GLN A 12 1.89 -19.05 18.00
CA GLN A 12 2.66 -18.34 16.97
C GLN A 12 2.93 -19.22 15.75
N ALA A 13 3.27 -20.49 15.96
CA ALA A 13 3.51 -21.45 14.87
C ALA A 13 2.25 -21.73 14.05
N TYR A 14 1.09 -21.85 14.70
CA TYR A 14 -0.19 -22.01 14.02
C TYR A 14 -0.60 -20.77 13.22
N VAL A 15 -0.40 -19.56 13.77
CA VAL A 15 -0.70 -18.30 13.06
C VAL A 15 0.18 -18.16 11.81
N ASN A 16 1.49 -18.41 11.93
CA ASN A 16 2.40 -18.37 10.79
C ASN A 16 2.05 -19.42 9.72
N ALA A 17 1.62 -20.63 10.12
CA ALA A 17 1.18 -21.66 9.19
C ALA A 17 -0.13 -21.29 8.46
N MET A 18 -1.05 -20.56 9.11
CA MET A 18 -2.28 -20.03 8.49
C MET A 18 -2.00 -18.89 7.49
N GLU A 19 -1.02 -18.03 7.80
CA GLU A 19 -0.54 -17.00 6.86
C GLU A 19 0.12 -17.64 5.63
N GLN A 20 0.99 -18.63 5.84
CA GLN A 20 1.72 -19.32 4.77
C GLN A 20 0.83 -20.21 3.89
N SER A 21 -0.28 -20.72 4.43
CA SER A 21 -1.30 -21.44 3.66
C SER A 21 -2.28 -20.53 2.92
N GLY A 22 -2.14 -19.20 3.01
CA GLY A 22 -2.91 -18.21 2.25
C GLY A 22 -4.36 -18.05 2.72
N VAL A 23 -4.68 -18.47 3.95
CA VAL A 23 -6.05 -18.49 4.48
C VAL A 23 -6.48 -17.11 5.00
N MET A 24 -5.52 -16.23 5.28
CA MET A 24 -5.79 -14.83 5.63
C MET A 24 -5.74 -13.96 4.37
N LYS A 25 -6.92 -13.59 3.86
CA LYS A 25 -7.07 -12.60 2.79
C LYS A 25 -7.67 -11.34 3.39
N THR A 26 -6.94 -10.22 3.30
CA THR A 26 -7.51 -8.92 3.65
C THR A 26 -8.55 -8.56 2.58
N LEU A 27 -9.83 -8.69 2.91
CA LEU A 27 -10.95 -8.32 2.03
C LEU A 27 -11.22 -6.82 2.20
N ALA A 28 -10.56 -6.01 1.38
CA ALA A 28 -11.01 -4.65 1.17
C ALA A 28 -12.05 -4.67 0.04
N GLU A 29 -13.28 -4.24 0.32
CA GLU A 29 -14.32 -3.97 -0.70
C GLU A 29 -14.43 -2.45 -0.91
N PRO A 30 -13.66 -1.87 -1.85
CA PRO A 30 -13.77 -0.45 -2.15
C PRO A 30 -15.05 -0.17 -2.93
N THR A 31 -15.86 0.78 -2.47
CA THR A 31 -17.03 1.27 -3.20
C THR A 31 -16.71 2.62 -3.83
N LEU A 32 -16.89 2.77 -5.15
CA LEU A 32 -16.72 4.04 -5.85
C LEU A 32 -17.89 4.31 -6.80
N THR A 33 -18.27 5.57 -6.94
CA THR A 33 -19.26 6.04 -7.91
C THR A 33 -18.53 6.77 -9.03
N ALA A 34 -18.82 6.43 -10.29
CA ALA A 34 -18.22 7.04 -11.47
C ALA A 34 -19.26 7.30 -12.55
N VAL A 35 -18.98 8.29 -13.40
CA VAL A 35 -19.84 8.66 -14.52
C VAL A 35 -19.56 7.73 -15.72
N SER A 36 -20.61 7.36 -16.45
CA SER A 36 -20.48 6.53 -17.64
C SER A 36 -19.61 7.20 -18.71
N GLY A 37 -18.57 6.51 -19.17
CA GLY A 37 -17.61 6.96 -20.17
C GLY A 37 -16.38 7.63 -19.59
N GLU A 38 -16.38 8.02 -18.31
CA GLU A 38 -15.29 8.76 -17.68
C GLU A 38 -14.32 7.82 -16.95
N LYS A 39 -13.01 8.12 -17.03
CA LYS A 39 -11.99 7.36 -16.30
C LYS A 39 -11.99 7.83 -14.84
N ALA A 40 -12.20 6.91 -13.90
CA ALA A 40 -12.05 7.15 -12.47
C ALA A 40 -10.79 6.47 -11.95
N THR A 41 -10.09 7.13 -11.03
CA THR A 41 -8.94 6.59 -10.31
C THR A 41 -9.23 6.58 -8.82
N PHE A 42 -8.96 5.44 -8.19
CA PHE A 42 -9.08 5.25 -6.77
C PHE A 42 -7.72 4.83 -6.23
N LYS A 43 -7.13 5.67 -5.39
CA LYS A 43 -5.88 5.40 -4.70
C LYS A 43 -6.16 5.45 -3.20
N VAL A 44 -5.97 4.34 -2.51
CA VAL A 44 -6.11 4.28 -1.05
C VAL A 44 -4.90 3.61 -0.44
N GLY A 45 -4.30 4.28 0.53
CA GLY A 45 -3.08 3.85 1.17
C GLY A 45 -2.37 4.99 1.86
N GLY A 46 -1.07 4.86 2.07
CA GLY A 46 -0.24 5.85 2.73
C GLY A 46 1.00 6.21 1.94
N GLU A 47 1.72 7.21 2.44
CA GLU A 47 3.05 7.55 1.98
C GLU A 47 4.07 7.10 3.01
N TYR A 48 5.13 6.43 2.58
CA TYR A 48 6.30 6.16 3.40
C TYR A 48 7.47 7.02 2.93
N ASN A 49 8.04 7.78 3.88
CA ASN A 49 9.22 8.59 3.62
C ASN A 49 10.47 7.73 3.80
N MET A 50 11.15 7.42 2.71
CA MET A 50 12.43 6.72 2.75
C MET A 50 13.57 7.72 2.57
N VAL A 51 14.63 7.56 3.35
CA VAL A 51 15.86 8.34 3.15
C VAL A 51 16.61 7.72 1.97
N SER A 52 16.59 8.41 0.83
CA SER A 52 17.18 7.94 -0.43
C SER A 52 18.67 8.31 -0.53
N GLY A 53 19.10 9.33 0.19
CA GLY A 53 20.51 9.73 0.22
C GLY A 53 20.88 10.60 1.41
N VAL A 54 22.15 10.58 1.74
CA VAL A 54 22.77 11.49 2.72
C VAL A 54 23.95 12.16 2.04
N SER A 55 23.95 13.49 2.01
CA SER A 55 25.03 14.30 1.45
C SER A 55 25.63 15.17 2.55
N ALA A 56 26.95 15.23 2.63
CA ALA A 56 27.70 16.09 3.54
C ALA A 56 28.67 16.99 2.75
N ASN A 57 28.26 17.40 1.54
CA ASN A 57 29.10 18.22 0.68
C ASN A 57 29.08 19.67 1.14
N VAL A 58 30.26 20.28 1.15
CA VAL A 58 30.40 21.72 1.39
C VAL A 58 29.91 22.44 0.13
N SER A 59 28.83 23.21 0.26
CA SER A 59 28.26 24.04 -0.80
C SER A 59 28.07 25.47 -0.27
N GLN A 60 27.74 26.43 -1.14
CA GLN A 60 27.44 27.81 -0.71
C GLN A 60 26.35 27.85 0.38
N ASP A 61 25.36 26.95 0.30
CA ASP A 61 24.25 26.86 1.25
C ASP A 61 24.57 26.01 2.49
N ASN A 62 25.65 25.21 2.46
CA ASN A 62 26.07 24.33 3.55
C ASN A 62 27.59 24.41 3.77
N GLN A 63 28.05 25.58 4.24
CA GLN A 63 29.48 25.90 4.44
C GLN A 63 30.16 25.02 5.50
N THR A 64 29.39 24.41 6.40
CA THR A 64 29.88 23.57 7.50
C THR A 64 29.88 22.08 7.18
N GLY A 65 29.39 21.66 6.00
CA GLY A 65 29.33 20.24 5.60
C GLY A 65 28.37 19.40 6.46
N LEU A 66 27.30 20.02 6.98
CA LEU A 66 26.29 19.32 7.76
C LEU A 66 25.61 18.24 6.92
N LYS A 67 25.19 17.13 7.55
CA LYS A 67 24.50 16.04 6.85
C LYS A 67 23.11 16.50 6.42
N THR A 68 22.89 16.59 5.11
CA THR A 68 21.58 16.81 4.50
C THR A 68 21.00 15.46 4.09
N TYR A 69 19.76 15.20 4.51
CA TYR A 69 19.02 14.00 4.18
C TYR A 69 18.08 14.27 3.00
N THR A 70 18.18 13.46 1.95
CA THR A 70 17.22 13.48 0.84
C THR A 70 16.11 12.49 1.14
N ILE A 71 14.89 12.99 1.22
CA ILE A 71 13.70 12.20 1.51
C ILE A 71 12.96 11.92 0.21
N GLU A 72 12.72 10.65 -0.08
CA GLU A 72 11.91 10.17 -1.19
C GLU A 72 10.60 9.60 -0.65
N LYS A 73 9.49 9.97 -1.30
CA LYS A 73 8.14 9.51 -0.93
C LYS A 73 7.75 8.33 -1.79
N ILE A 74 7.53 7.19 -1.14
CA ILE A 74 7.02 5.98 -1.78
C ILE A 74 5.55 5.81 -1.38
N GLU A 75 4.65 5.83 -2.38
CA GLU A 75 3.23 5.53 -2.19
C GLU A 75 3.05 4.01 -2.04
N TYR A 76 2.29 3.57 -1.02
CA TYR A 76 1.86 2.18 -0.87
C TYR A 76 0.35 2.13 -0.68
N GLY A 77 -0.29 1.08 -1.20
CA GLY A 77 -1.73 0.92 -1.08
C GLY A 77 -2.35 0.21 -2.27
N ILE A 78 -3.65 0.45 -2.45
CA ILE A 78 -4.47 -0.09 -3.52
C ILE A 78 -4.68 1.01 -4.56
N GLY A 79 -4.27 0.73 -5.79
CA GLY A 79 -4.61 1.54 -6.96
C GLY A 79 -5.65 0.79 -7.80
N LEU A 80 -6.78 1.43 -8.08
CA LEU A 80 -7.79 0.93 -8.99
C LEU A 80 -8.11 2.02 -10.00
N GLU A 81 -7.87 1.75 -11.28
CA GLU A 81 -8.36 2.59 -12.36
C GLU A 81 -9.48 1.87 -13.08
N PHE A 82 -10.63 2.52 -13.25
CA PHE A 82 -11.70 1.92 -14.03
C PHE A 82 -12.47 2.95 -14.84
N GLN A 83 -13.04 2.48 -15.95
CA GLN A 83 -13.88 3.25 -16.85
C GLN A 83 -15.17 2.46 -17.09
N PRO A 84 -16.30 2.84 -16.47
CA PRO A 84 -17.58 2.21 -16.72
C PRO A 84 -18.22 2.79 -17.99
N VAL A 85 -18.93 1.99 -18.76
CA VAL A 85 -19.76 2.44 -19.90
C VAL A 85 -21.11 1.73 -19.82
N VAL A 86 -22.19 2.51 -19.74
CA VAL A 86 -23.56 1.98 -19.77
C VAL A 86 -23.96 1.70 -21.21
N LEU A 87 -24.23 0.43 -21.52
CA LEU A 87 -24.63 0.00 -22.87
C LEU A 87 -26.16 -0.02 -23.04
N SER A 88 -26.86 -0.43 -21.98
CA SER A 88 -28.33 -0.51 -21.91
C SER A 88 -28.74 -0.54 -20.43
N PRO A 89 -30.03 -0.35 -20.09
CA PRO A 89 -30.51 -0.58 -18.73
C PRO A 89 -30.07 -1.97 -18.25
N GLY A 90 -29.44 -2.04 -17.08
CA GLY A 90 -28.92 -3.28 -16.48
C GLY A 90 -27.63 -3.85 -17.09
N ARG A 91 -27.03 -3.22 -18.11
CA ARG A 91 -25.76 -3.67 -18.72
C ARG A 91 -24.68 -2.60 -18.65
N ILE A 92 -23.60 -2.93 -17.95
CA ILE A 92 -22.43 -2.09 -17.77
C ILE A 92 -21.22 -2.83 -18.36
N SER A 93 -20.45 -2.14 -19.19
CA SER A 93 -19.11 -2.57 -19.60
C SER A 93 -18.09 -1.88 -18.72
N LEU A 94 -17.12 -2.63 -18.20
CA LEU A 94 -16.12 -2.11 -17.27
C LEU A 94 -14.73 -2.41 -17.81
N LYS A 95 -13.91 -1.38 -17.98
CA LYS A 95 -12.46 -1.53 -18.18
C LYS A 95 -11.78 -1.29 -16.85
N VAL A 96 -10.99 -2.26 -16.37
CA VAL A 96 -10.32 -2.21 -15.06
C VAL A 96 -8.81 -2.38 -15.23
N ARG A 97 -8.05 -1.60 -14.48
CA ARG A 97 -6.60 -1.76 -14.28
C ARG A 97 -6.30 -1.71 -12.78
N THR A 98 -5.52 -2.68 -12.32
CA THR A 98 -5.08 -2.86 -10.93
C THR A 98 -3.58 -2.69 -10.83
#